data_AF-A0A1Y1W7Z0-F1
#
_entry.id   AF-A0A1Y1W7Z0-F1
#
_cell.length_a   1.000
_cell.length_b   1.000
_cell.length_c   1.000
_cell.angle_alpha   90.00
_cell.angle_beta   90.00
_cell.angle_gamma   90.00
#
_symmetry.space_group_name_H-M   'P 1'
#
loop_
_entity.id
_entity.type
_entity.pdbx_description
1 polymer ?
#
loop_
_entity_poly.entity_id
_entity_poly.type
_entity_poly.pdbx_seq_one_letter_code
_entity_poly.pdbx_strand_id
1 'polypeptide(L)'
;MQLVLVLAANKKCNGSSELCSRAFNEVSHISTHASFALVNSSGLPGTQYKDIKQQLKDGVRGLHLDIYKGSTAGSVNLCFPDCSVINGGTLAATLEIVKAWLDDNPNEVVTIFLDGAETTADPAAVEQAFVSSGIDTYMLPSKTVTGKWPTLEKMISDGTRLVVFAE
;
A
#
# COMPACT_ATOMS: atom_id res chain seq x y z
N MET A 1 -39.66 -12.10 -20.78
CA MET A 1 -38.21 -12.38 -20.84
C MET A 1 -37.52 -11.04 -21.08
N GLN A 2 -37.11 -10.37 -20.01
CA GLN A 2 -36.55 -9.02 -20.07
C GLN A 2 -35.04 -9.17 -20.06
N LEU A 3 -34.42 -8.91 -21.22
CA LEU A 3 -32.98 -8.95 -21.39
C LEU A 3 -32.41 -7.73 -20.66
N VAL A 4 -31.90 -7.93 -19.44
CA VAL A 4 -31.11 -6.90 -18.75
C VAL A 4 -29.77 -6.84 -19.46
N LEU A 5 -29.59 -5.81 -20.29
CA LEU A 5 -28.29 -5.47 -20.85
C LEU A 5 -27.45 -4.92 -19.71
N VAL A 6 -26.64 -5.77 -19.07
CA VAL A 6 -25.58 -5.30 -18.19
C VAL A 6 -24.55 -4.64 -19.09
N LEU A 7 -24.59 -3.31 -19.17
CA LEU A 7 -23.45 -2.53 -19.65
C LEU A 7 -22.28 -2.91 -18.74
N ALA A 8 -21.36 -3.74 -19.22
CA ALA A 8 -20.07 -3.89 -18.58
C ALA A 8 -19.46 -2.49 -18.57
N ALA A 9 -19.50 -1.80 -17.42
CA ALA A 9 -18.63 -0.67 -17.22
C ALA A 9 -17.23 -1.17 -17.57
N ASN A 10 -16.57 -0.54 -18.54
CA ASN A 10 -15.22 -0.94 -18.94
C ASN A 10 -14.38 -1.01 -17.68
N LYS A 11 -14.06 -2.23 -17.23
CA LYS A 11 -13.34 -2.48 -15.99
C LYS A 11 -12.02 -1.74 -16.13
N LYS A 12 -11.75 -0.85 -15.19
CA LYS A 12 -10.50 -0.11 -15.10
C LYS A 12 -9.66 -0.79 -14.04
N CYS A 13 -8.40 -1.04 -14.32
CA CYS A 13 -7.44 -1.55 -13.34
C CYS A 13 -6.48 -0.40 -13.03
N ASN A 14 -6.38 0.01 -11.77
CA ASN A 14 -5.64 1.23 -11.41
C ASN A 14 -6.05 2.46 -12.26
N GLY A 15 -7.36 2.66 -12.43
CA GLY A 15 -7.93 3.83 -13.12
C GLY A 15 -7.94 3.79 -14.66
N SER A 16 -7.33 2.80 -15.32
CA SER A 16 -7.32 2.65 -16.80
C SER A 16 -7.63 1.22 -17.26
N SER A 17 -8.41 1.08 -18.34
CA SER A 17 -8.71 -0.23 -18.93
C SER A 17 -7.50 -0.85 -19.65
N GLU A 18 -6.59 -0.03 -20.17
CA GLU A 18 -5.38 -0.50 -20.87
C GLU A 18 -4.39 -1.20 -19.94
N LEU A 19 -4.46 -0.90 -18.64
CA LEU A 19 -3.59 -1.50 -17.63
C LEU A 19 -4.04 -2.89 -17.22
N CYS A 20 -5.31 -3.26 -17.46
CA CYS A 20 -5.85 -4.54 -17.02
C CYS A 20 -5.10 -5.76 -17.59
N SER A 21 -4.68 -5.69 -18.85
CA SER A 21 -3.94 -6.76 -19.52
C SER A 21 -2.42 -6.72 -19.29
N ARG A 22 -1.88 -5.69 -18.61
CA ARG A 22 -0.45 -5.55 -18.35
C ARG A 22 -0.05 -6.35 -17.13
N ALA A 23 1.11 -7.01 -17.19
CA ALA A 23 1.73 -7.59 -16.01
C ALA A 23 2.09 -6.48 -15.01
N PHE A 24 1.97 -6.75 -13.71
CA PHE A 24 2.28 -5.77 -12.67
C PHE A 24 3.66 -5.12 -12.86
N ASN A 25 4.67 -5.94 -13.19
CA ASN A 25 6.05 -5.48 -13.42
C ASN A 25 6.29 -4.79 -14.78
N GLU A 26 5.25 -4.61 -15.61
CA GLU A 26 5.30 -3.89 -16.90
C GLU A 26 4.55 -2.54 -16.82
N VAL A 27 4.09 -2.15 -15.64
CA VAL A 27 3.37 -0.89 -15.40
C VAL A 27 4.24 0.07 -14.61
N SER A 28 4.25 1.34 -15.00
CA SER A 28 4.84 2.41 -14.20
C SER A 28 3.82 2.94 -13.21
N HIS A 29 4.20 2.98 -11.93
CA HIS A 29 3.35 3.43 -10.84
C HIS A 29 3.90 4.73 -10.24
N ILE A 30 3.02 5.67 -9.91
CA ILE A 30 3.38 6.82 -9.09
C ILE A 30 3.57 6.34 -7.66
N SER A 31 4.69 6.69 -7.05
CA SER A 31 4.97 6.46 -5.63
C SER A 31 5.28 7.76 -4.89
N THR A 32 5.14 7.71 -3.56
CA THR A 32 5.45 8.79 -2.62
C THR A 32 6.43 8.31 -1.57
N HIS A 33 7.40 9.16 -1.21
CA HIS A 33 8.44 8.90 -0.20
C HIS A 33 7.97 9.33 1.19
N ALA A 34 8.23 8.52 2.22
CA ALA A 34 7.74 8.74 3.59
C ALA A 34 6.26 9.13 3.59
N SER A 35 5.41 8.30 2.99
CA SER A 35 4.06 8.68 2.54
C SER A 35 3.15 9.18 3.67
N PHE A 36 3.44 8.82 4.91
CA PHE A 36 2.71 9.23 6.11
C PHE A 36 3.16 10.60 6.67
N ALA A 37 4.33 11.10 6.24
CA ALA A 37 4.98 12.27 6.84
C ALA A 37 4.38 13.57 6.30
N LEU A 38 3.32 14.05 6.96
CA LEU A 38 2.63 15.27 6.60
C LEU A 38 3.45 16.53 6.95
N VAL A 39 3.52 17.46 6.00
CA VAL A 39 3.93 18.84 6.28
C VAL A 39 2.92 19.44 7.24
N ASN A 40 3.41 19.98 8.36
CA ASN A 40 2.58 20.66 9.34
C ASN A 40 2.96 22.14 9.46
N SER A 41 2.08 22.93 10.09
CA SER A 41 2.29 24.37 10.31
C SER A 41 3.49 24.68 11.21
N SER A 42 4.09 23.67 11.85
CA SER A 42 5.26 23.81 12.71
C SER A 42 6.58 23.84 11.94
N GLY A 43 6.56 23.71 10.60
CA GLY A 43 7.76 23.78 9.76
C GLY A 43 8.61 22.51 9.78
N LEU A 44 8.06 21.37 10.26
CA LEU A 44 8.74 20.09 10.19
C LEU A 44 8.93 19.65 8.72
N PRO A 45 10.01 18.93 8.39
CA PRO A 45 10.33 18.50 7.04
C PRO A 45 9.47 17.30 6.60
N GLY A 46 8.15 17.43 6.66
CA GLY A 46 7.23 16.47 6.06
C GLY A 46 7.44 16.40 4.54
N THR A 47 7.19 15.24 3.95
CA THR A 47 7.35 15.01 2.51
C THR A 47 6.03 15.15 1.75
N GLN A 48 4.89 15.06 2.44
CA GLN A 48 3.56 15.04 1.82
C GLN A 48 2.64 16.15 2.34
N TYR A 49 1.81 16.74 1.47
CA TYR A 49 0.76 17.69 1.86
C TYR A 49 -0.61 17.04 2.04
N LYS A 50 -0.75 15.77 1.65
CA LYS A 50 -2.00 15.02 1.60
C LYS A 50 -1.83 13.71 2.35
N ASP A 51 -2.85 13.28 3.07
CA ASP A 51 -2.81 11.99 3.77
C ASP A 51 -2.80 10.80 2.79
N ILE A 52 -2.55 9.60 3.33
CA ILE A 52 -2.49 8.35 2.57
C ILE A 52 -3.74 8.12 1.73
N LYS A 53 -4.93 8.37 2.29
CA LYS A 53 -6.20 8.13 1.59
C LYS A 53 -6.34 9.05 0.38
N GLN A 54 -5.96 10.31 0.54
CA GLN A 54 -5.99 11.29 -0.54
C GLN A 54 -4.91 11.03 -1.60
N GLN A 55 -3.70 10.62 -1.21
CA GLN A 55 -2.66 10.18 -2.16
C GLN A 55 -3.17 9.03 -3.06
N LEU A 56 -3.78 8.00 -2.45
CA LEU A 56 -4.37 6.88 -3.19
C LEU A 56 -5.49 7.34 -4.14
N LYS A 57 -6.35 8.26 -3.69
CA LYS A 57 -7.40 8.87 -4.52
C LYS A 57 -6.82 9.66 -5.71
N ASP A 58 -5.67 10.30 -5.53
CA ASP A 58 -5.00 11.11 -6.56
C ASP A 58 -4.17 10.26 -7.56
N GLY A 59 -4.18 8.94 -7.41
CA GLY A 59 -3.57 8.01 -8.37
C GLY A 59 -2.23 7.41 -7.91
N VAL A 60 -1.76 7.72 -6.71
CA VAL A 60 -0.59 7.04 -6.12
C VAL A 60 -0.89 5.55 -5.93
N ARG A 61 0.02 4.69 -6.35
CA ARG A 61 -0.11 3.22 -6.18
C ARG A 61 1.11 2.59 -5.52
N GLY A 62 2.13 3.37 -5.18
CA GLY A 62 3.26 2.96 -4.34
C GLY A 62 3.38 3.85 -3.11
N LEU A 63 3.39 3.27 -1.91
CA LEU A 63 3.56 3.99 -0.66
C LEU A 63 4.84 3.52 0.02
N HIS A 64 5.83 4.41 0.14
CA HIS A 64 7.01 4.17 0.96
C HIS A 64 6.70 4.51 2.42
N LEU A 65 7.01 3.57 3.31
CA LEU A 65 6.78 3.66 4.75
C LEU A 65 8.10 3.38 5.49
N ASP A 66 8.75 4.42 5.98
CA ASP A 66 9.93 4.33 6.85
C ASP A 66 9.54 3.70 8.19
N ILE A 67 10.00 2.48 8.43
CA ILE A 67 9.65 1.73 9.65
C ILE A 67 10.75 1.83 10.71
N TYR A 68 10.34 1.95 11.96
CA TYR A 68 11.20 1.98 13.15
C TYR A 68 10.62 1.10 14.25
N LYS A 69 11.48 0.63 15.17
CA LYS A 69 11.04 0.02 16.41
C LYS A 69 10.06 0.96 17.13
N GLY A 70 8.87 0.46 17.41
CA GLY A 70 7.84 1.24 18.07
C GLY A 70 8.15 1.49 19.54
N SER A 71 7.42 2.44 20.11
CA SER A 71 7.57 2.88 21.51
C SER A 71 7.05 1.87 22.53
N THR A 72 6.23 0.91 22.10
CA THR A 72 5.76 -0.22 22.92
C THR A 72 6.36 -1.54 22.41
N ALA A 73 6.54 -2.50 23.32
CA ALA A 73 7.08 -3.81 22.95
C ALA A 73 6.20 -4.48 21.88
N GLY A 74 6.81 -4.97 20.81
CA GLY A 74 6.12 -5.63 19.70
C GLY A 74 5.39 -4.70 18.73
N SER A 75 5.62 -3.38 18.80
CA SER A 75 5.06 -2.42 17.84
C SER A 75 6.11 -1.92 16.84
N VAL A 76 5.62 -1.48 15.68
CA VAL A 76 6.40 -0.80 14.64
C VAL A 76 5.76 0.57 14.42
N ASN A 77 6.58 1.62 14.47
CA ASN A 77 6.14 2.98 14.19
C ASN A 77 6.66 3.46 12.83
N LEU A 78 5.95 4.42 12.26
CA LEU A 78 6.38 5.14 11.07
C LEU A 78 7.03 6.46 11.50
N CYS A 79 8.27 6.71 11.10
CA CYS A 79 9.00 7.90 11.53
C CYS A 79 9.81 8.55 10.41
N PHE A 80 9.91 9.88 10.40
CA PHE A 80 10.66 10.59 9.34
C PHE A 80 11.25 11.94 9.79
N PRO A 81 12.53 12.24 9.44
CA PRO A 81 13.58 11.28 9.08
C PRO A 81 13.95 10.35 10.26
N ASP A 82 13.44 10.62 11.47
CA ASP A 82 13.49 9.75 12.62
C ASP A 82 12.34 10.08 13.58
N CYS A 83 12.16 9.27 14.63
CA CYS A 83 11.01 9.38 15.54
C CYS A 83 11.02 10.61 16.46
N SER A 84 12.13 11.36 16.51
CA SER A 84 12.20 12.64 17.25
C SER A 84 11.63 13.81 16.45
N VAL A 85 11.51 13.66 15.12
CA VAL A 85 11.02 14.71 14.21
C VAL A 85 9.55 14.49 13.87
N ILE A 86 9.23 13.41 13.14
CA ILE A 86 7.84 13.02 12.84
C ILE A 86 7.64 11.59 13.31
N ASN A 87 6.57 11.39 14.10
CA ASN A 87 6.03 10.08 14.42
C ASN A 87 4.62 9.99 13.84
N GLY A 88 4.48 9.21 12.76
CA GLY A 88 3.23 9.00 12.02
C GLY A 88 2.28 8.01 12.68
N GLY A 89 2.62 7.49 13.87
CA GLY A 89 1.88 6.42 14.53
C GLY A 89 2.37 5.04 14.13
N THR A 90 1.56 4.02 14.40
CA THR A 90 1.95 2.63 14.15
C THR A 90 1.81 2.25 12.67
N LEU A 91 2.64 1.30 12.23
CA LEU A 91 2.51 0.68 10.91
C LEU A 91 1.10 0.10 10.72
N ALA A 92 0.60 -0.64 11.73
CA ALA A 92 -0.73 -1.25 11.70
C ALA A 92 -1.86 -0.24 11.42
N ALA A 93 -1.84 0.94 12.07
CA ALA A 93 -2.85 1.96 11.84
C ALA A 93 -2.81 2.50 10.40
N THR A 94 -1.63 2.66 9.81
CA THR A 94 -1.51 3.07 8.40
C THR A 94 -1.99 1.96 7.47
N LEU A 95 -1.67 0.69 7.76
CA LEU A 95 -2.16 -0.45 7.00
C LEU A 95 -3.68 -0.60 7.05
N GLU A 96 -4.32 -0.30 8.18
CA GLU A 96 -5.80 -0.27 8.30
C GLU A 96 -6.42 0.79 7.38
N ILE A 97 -5.79 1.96 7.25
CA ILE A 97 -6.24 3.01 6.31
C ILE A 97 -6.16 2.50 4.86
N VAL A 98 -5.04 1.88 4.48
CA VAL A 98 -4.86 1.33 3.12
C VAL A 98 -5.84 0.18 2.88
N LYS A 99 -6.05 -0.70 3.86
CA LYS A 99 -7.03 -1.78 3.79
C LYS A 99 -8.43 -1.24 3.54
N ALA A 100 -8.89 -0.31 4.36
CA ALA A 100 -10.22 0.27 4.22
C ALA A 100 -10.42 0.91 2.84
N TRP A 101 -9.37 1.56 2.31
CA TRP A 101 -9.40 2.07 0.95
C TRP A 101 -9.46 0.96 -0.11
N LEU A 102 -8.69 -0.13 0.03
CA LEU A 102 -8.76 -1.27 -0.88
C LEU A 102 -10.12 -1.98 -0.82
N ASP A 103 -10.77 -2.04 0.34
CA ASP A 103 -12.12 -2.58 0.52
C ASP A 103 -13.14 -1.76 -0.29
N ASP A 104 -13.03 -0.43 -0.25
CA ASP A 104 -13.91 0.50 -1.00
C ASP A 104 -13.58 0.58 -2.50
N ASN A 105 -12.39 0.13 -2.92
CA ASN A 105 -11.89 0.28 -4.28
C ASN A 105 -11.45 -1.08 -4.86
N PRO A 106 -12.39 -1.92 -5.34
CA PRO A 106 -12.13 -3.33 -5.66
C PRO A 106 -11.23 -3.54 -6.89
N ASN A 107 -11.08 -2.54 -7.76
CA ASN A 107 -10.28 -2.65 -8.98
C ASN A 107 -8.87 -2.04 -8.87
N GLU A 108 -8.38 -1.92 -7.64
CA GLU A 108 -7.12 -1.25 -7.34
C GLU A 108 -6.11 -2.24 -6.76
N VAL A 109 -4.86 -2.09 -7.17
CA VAL A 109 -3.68 -2.82 -6.68
C VAL A 109 -2.69 -1.80 -6.12
N VAL A 110 -2.30 -1.98 -4.86
CA VAL A 110 -1.40 -1.07 -4.13
C VAL A 110 -0.09 -1.77 -3.81
N THR A 111 1.00 -1.01 -3.83
CA THR A 111 2.33 -1.45 -3.43
C THR A 111 2.76 -0.70 -2.18
N ILE A 112 3.31 -1.45 -1.22
CA ILE A 112 3.93 -0.90 -0.02
C ILE A 112 5.42 -1.22 -0.07
N PHE A 113 6.23 -0.19 0.11
CA PHE A 113 7.68 -0.31 0.29
C PHE A 113 7.97 -0.05 1.77
N LEU A 114 8.56 -1.04 2.43
CA LEU A 114 8.95 -0.95 3.84
C LEU A 114 10.41 -0.51 3.88
N ASP A 115 10.62 0.78 4.06
CA ASP A 115 11.95 1.38 4.03
C ASP A 115 12.62 1.22 5.40
N GLY A 116 13.86 0.72 5.41
CA GLY A 116 14.64 0.53 6.64
C GLY A 116 14.36 -0.78 7.38
N ALA A 117 13.61 -1.69 6.77
CA ALA A 117 13.17 -2.95 7.38
C ALA A 117 14.31 -3.85 7.88
N GLU A 118 15.49 -3.75 7.28
CA GLU A 118 16.67 -4.54 7.60
C GLU A 118 17.43 -4.05 8.85
N THR A 119 17.12 -2.86 9.38
CA THR A 119 18.00 -2.20 10.38
C THR A 119 17.32 -1.69 11.64
N THR A 120 16.00 -1.49 11.63
CA THR A 120 15.32 -0.72 12.70
C THR A 120 14.15 -1.42 13.38
N ALA A 121 13.55 -2.46 12.80
CA ALA A 121 12.32 -3.08 13.29
C ALA A 121 12.43 -4.62 13.40
N ASP A 122 11.71 -5.20 14.36
CA ASP A 122 11.62 -6.66 14.52
C ASP A 122 10.70 -7.25 13.42
N PRO A 123 11.18 -8.19 12.58
CA PRO A 123 10.36 -8.81 11.54
C PRO A 123 9.06 -9.42 12.05
N ALA A 124 9.05 -9.99 13.27
CA ALA A 124 7.84 -10.56 13.85
C ALA A 124 6.81 -9.47 14.20
N ALA A 125 7.28 -8.29 14.62
CA ALA A 125 6.40 -7.15 14.88
C ALA A 125 5.85 -6.56 13.58
N VAL A 126 6.63 -6.58 12.49
CA VAL A 126 6.17 -6.20 11.15
C VAL A 126 5.07 -7.15 10.67
N GLU A 127 5.31 -8.47 10.71
CA GLU A 127 4.30 -9.48 10.35
C GLU A 127 3.00 -9.30 11.16
N GLN A 128 3.12 -9.08 12.47
CA GLN A 128 1.98 -8.85 13.34
C GLN A 128 1.19 -7.58 12.99
N ALA A 129 1.86 -6.53 12.51
CA ALA A 129 1.19 -5.32 12.03
C ALA A 129 0.33 -5.59 10.79
N PHE A 130 0.83 -6.39 9.84
CA PHE A 130 0.05 -6.80 8.66
C PHE A 130 -1.16 -7.65 9.06
N VAL A 131 -0.96 -8.68 9.89
CA VAL A 131 -2.02 -9.58 10.35
C VAL A 131 -3.09 -8.82 11.15
N SER A 132 -2.69 -7.95 12.08
CA SER A 132 -3.64 -7.21 12.92
C SER A 132 -4.46 -6.19 12.14
N SER A 133 -3.88 -5.56 11.12
CA SER A 133 -4.63 -4.68 10.20
C SER A 133 -5.58 -5.44 9.28
N GLY A 134 -5.37 -6.76 9.09
CA GLY A 134 -6.11 -7.62 8.17
C GLY A 134 -5.81 -7.37 6.68
N ILE A 135 -4.84 -6.51 6.36
CA ILE A 135 -4.47 -6.19 4.97
C ILE A 135 -3.72 -7.34 4.29
N ASP A 136 -3.15 -8.25 5.08
CA ASP A 136 -2.45 -9.47 4.65
C ASP A 136 -3.34 -10.36 3.76
N THR A 137 -4.66 -10.29 3.94
CA THR A 137 -5.66 -10.95 3.08
C THR A 137 -5.58 -10.55 1.60
N TYR A 138 -5.01 -9.38 1.28
CA TYR A 138 -4.77 -8.92 -0.09
C TYR A 138 -3.38 -9.25 -0.61
N MET A 139 -2.48 -9.80 0.21
CA MET A 139 -1.07 -9.93 -0.15
C MET A 139 -0.87 -10.94 -1.28
N LEU A 140 -0.16 -10.53 -2.32
CA LEU A 140 0.37 -11.43 -3.35
C LEU A 140 1.48 -12.29 -2.72
N PRO A 141 1.33 -13.62 -2.60
CA PRO A 141 2.33 -14.43 -1.90
C PRO A 141 3.64 -14.53 -2.69
N SER A 142 4.79 -14.26 -2.07
CA SER A 142 6.10 -14.22 -2.73
C SER A 142 6.46 -15.50 -3.52
N LYS A 143 6.09 -16.67 -2.98
CA LYS A 143 6.32 -17.99 -3.62
C LYS A 143 5.54 -18.20 -4.91
N THR A 144 4.54 -17.37 -5.21
CA THR A 144 3.72 -17.49 -6.43
C THR A 144 4.35 -16.81 -7.64
N VAL A 145 5.33 -15.93 -7.44
CA VAL A 145 5.98 -15.19 -8.52
C VAL A 145 7.34 -15.84 -8.85
N THR A 146 7.31 -16.90 -9.63
CA THR A 146 8.50 -17.44 -10.30
C THR A 146 8.30 -17.27 -11.81
N GLY A 147 9.08 -16.39 -12.44
CA GLY A 147 8.94 -16.05 -13.86
C GLY A 147 8.09 -14.79 -14.11
N LYS A 148 6.94 -14.93 -14.79
CA LYS A 148 6.09 -13.79 -15.19
C LYS A 148 5.17 -13.37 -14.04
N TRP A 149 5.09 -12.07 -13.76
CA TRP A 149 4.12 -11.52 -12.81
C TRP A 149 2.69 -11.63 -13.37
N PRO A 150 1.67 -11.75 -12.49
CA PRO A 150 0.27 -11.70 -12.91
C PRO A 150 -0.07 -10.34 -13.53
N THR A 151 -1.10 -10.32 -14.37
CA THR A 151 -1.69 -9.06 -14.83
C THR A 151 -2.46 -8.37 -13.71
N LEU A 152 -2.65 -7.06 -13.82
CA LEU A 152 -3.47 -6.34 -12.84
C LEU A 152 -4.89 -6.89 -12.75
N GLU A 153 -5.48 -7.29 -13.89
CA GLU A 153 -6.79 -7.93 -13.88
C GLU A 153 -6.81 -9.24 -13.09
N LYS A 154 -5.77 -10.07 -13.22
CA LYS A 154 -5.65 -11.34 -12.49
C LYS A 154 -5.49 -11.10 -10.99
N MET A 155 -4.65 -10.14 -10.60
CA MET A 155 -4.49 -9.75 -9.19
C MET A 155 -5.81 -9.28 -8.58
N ILE A 156 -6.56 -8.45 -9.32
CA ILE A 156 -7.89 -7.98 -8.91
C ILE A 156 -8.88 -9.14 -8.79
N SER A 157 -8.93 -10.04 -9.77
CA SER A 157 -9.88 -11.17 -9.75
C SER A 157 -9.59 -12.17 -8.63
N ASP A 158 -8.31 -12.36 -8.33
CA ASP A 158 -7.86 -13.28 -7.28
C ASP A 158 -7.92 -12.67 -5.88
N GLY A 159 -8.11 -11.34 -5.79
CA GLY A 159 -8.00 -10.61 -4.53
C GLY A 159 -6.56 -10.44 -4.04
N THR A 160 -5.53 -10.75 -4.81
CA THR A 160 -4.11 -10.55 -4.44
C THR A 160 -3.64 -9.14 -4.81
N ARG A 161 -4.29 -8.14 -4.21
CA ARG A 161 -4.22 -6.71 -4.58
C ARG A 161 -3.18 -5.89 -3.82
N LEU A 162 -2.32 -6.53 -3.03
CA LEU A 162 -1.24 -5.89 -2.29
C LEU A 162 0.10 -6.53 -2.66
N VAL A 163 1.07 -5.70 -3.05
CA VAL A 163 2.48 -6.11 -3.22
C VAL A 163 3.31 -5.42 -2.15
N VAL A 164 4.21 -6.15 -1.51
CA VAL A 164 5.07 -5.61 -0.46
C VAL A 164 6.52 -5.87 -0.83
N PHE A 165 7.33 -4.83 -0.78
CA PHE A 165 8.79 -4.91 -0.89
C PHE A 165 9.42 -4.40 0.40
N ALA A 166 10.56 -4.98 0.77
CA ALA A 166 11.42 -4.46 1.82
C ALA A 166 12.62 -3.77 1.15
N GLU A 167 12.92 -2.55 1.57
CA GLU A 167 14.02 -1.71 1.07
C GLU A 167 15.05 -1.40 2.17
#